data_AF-A0A6C0DB85-F1
#
_entry.id   AF-A0A6C0DB85-F1
#
_cell.length_a   1.000
_cell.length_b   1.000
_cell.length_c   1.000
_cell.angle_alpha   90.00
_cell.angle_beta   90.00
_cell.angle_gamma   90.00
#
_symmetry.space_group_name_H-M   'P 1'
#
loop_
_entity.id
_entity.type
_entity.pdbx_description
1 polymer ?
#
loop_
_entity_poly.entity_id
_entity_poly.type
_entity_poly.pdbx_seq_one_letter_code
_entity_poly.pdbx_strand_id
1 'polypeptide(L)'
;MEEKKEFHYVLSMGDYKLEDTIKKINHITFFISRYRKYTHTLSFDKALTEKEAIIEVEKWLSQEATEEYYNKIKDNLFFREYKCYGNNPIKGELLTDCKYLEEITYISYNHITFDCGS
;
A
#
# COMPACT_ATOMS: atom_id res chain seq x y z
N MET A 1 -18.13 -19.20 -6.23
CA MET A 1 -17.99 -17.76 -5.97
C MET A 1 -16.55 -17.59 -5.55
N GLU A 2 -15.70 -17.03 -6.41
CA GLU A 2 -14.28 -16.85 -6.09
C GLU A 2 -14.18 -15.82 -4.96
N GLU A 3 -13.51 -16.16 -3.85
CA GLU A 3 -13.29 -15.22 -2.77
C GLU A 3 -12.43 -14.06 -3.28
N LYS A 4 -12.92 -12.84 -3.11
CA LYS A 4 -12.18 -11.65 -3.51
C LYS A 4 -10.98 -11.52 -2.56
N LYS A 5 -9.77 -11.54 -3.09
CA LYS A 5 -8.56 -11.34 -2.29
C LYS A 5 -8.53 -9.91 -1.74
N GLU A 6 -8.31 -9.77 -0.45
CA GLU A 6 -8.16 -8.49 0.23
C GLU A 6 -6.75 -8.38 0.84
N PHE A 7 -6.16 -7.21 0.74
CA PHE A 7 -4.88 -6.87 1.36
C PHE A 7 -5.12 -5.95 2.56
N HIS A 8 -4.47 -6.28 3.67
CA HIS A 8 -4.39 -5.41 4.84
C HIS A 8 -2.94 -5.28 5.29
N TYR A 9 -2.57 -4.08 5.73
CA TYR A 9 -1.28 -3.87 6.38
C TYR A 9 -1.27 -4.57 7.73
N VAL A 10 -0.11 -5.12 8.09
CA VAL A 10 0.16 -5.53 9.46
C VAL A 10 0.71 -4.31 10.19
N LEU A 11 -0.02 -3.79 11.18
CA LEU A 11 0.46 -2.65 11.97
C LEU A 11 1.62 -3.10 12.88
N SER A 12 2.81 -2.58 12.63
CA SER A 12 4.05 -2.89 13.38
C SER A 12 4.67 -1.65 14.02
N MET A 13 3.83 -0.67 14.37
CA MET A 13 4.23 0.65 14.89
C MET A 13 4.19 0.71 16.44
N GLY A 14 4.23 -0.43 17.13
CA GLY A 14 4.13 -0.49 18.60
C GLY A 14 2.84 0.10 19.14
N ASP A 15 2.95 1.04 20.09
CA ASP A 15 1.80 1.70 20.76
C ASP A 15 1.16 2.83 19.92
N TYR A 16 1.59 3.01 18.67
CA TYR A 16 1.02 4.03 17.79
C TYR A 16 -0.49 3.80 17.57
N LYS A 17 -1.27 4.86 17.77
CA LYS A 17 -2.70 4.86 17.49
C LYS A 17 -2.95 5.69 16.25
N LEU A 18 -3.54 5.06 15.23
CA LEU A 18 -4.00 5.73 14.04
C LEU A 18 -4.97 6.85 14.43
N GLU A 19 -4.73 8.06 13.94
CA GLU A 19 -5.67 9.16 14.07
C GLU A 19 -6.93 8.86 13.23
N ASP A 20 -8.07 8.75 13.89
CA ASP A 20 -9.36 8.41 13.27
C ASP A 20 -10.45 9.47 13.49
N THR A 21 -10.09 10.64 14.03
CA THR A 21 -11.02 11.76 14.28
C THR A 21 -10.75 12.98 13.40
N ILE A 22 -9.47 13.31 13.18
CA ILE A 22 -9.08 14.53 12.45
C ILE A 22 -8.98 14.26 10.95
N LYS A 23 -9.91 14.86 10.17
CA LYS A 23 -9.90 14.81 8.70
C LYS A 23 -9.04 15.91 8.13
N LYS A 24 -7.82 15.56 7.71
CA LYS A 24 -6.85 16.52 7.11
C LYS A 24 -6.03 15.94 5.97
N ILE A 25 -6.09 14.63 5.73
CA ILE A 25 -5.25 13.96 4.73
C ILE A 25 -5.91 14.06 3.36
N ASN A 26 -5.24 14.70 2.42
CA ASN A 26 -5.63 14.74 1.01
C ASN A 26 -4.70 13.90 0.14
N HIS A 27 -3.50 13.58 0.61
CA HIS A 27 -2.52 12.80 -0.14
C HIS A 27 -1.87 11.73 0.74
N ILE A 28 -1.66 10.55 0.17
CA ILE A 28 -0.97 9.46 0.85
C ILE A 28 -0.02 8.77 -0.11
N THR A 29 1.26 8.73 0.25
CA THR A 29 2.31 8.06 -0.53
C THR A 29 2.76 6.79 0.15
N PHE A 30 2.84 5.69 -0.59
CA PHE A 30 3.18 4.38 -0.04
C PHE A 30 4.02 3.58 -1.04
N PHE A 31 4.75 2.58 -0.53
CA PHE A 31 5.55 1.68 -1.37
C PHE A 31 4.66 0.72 -2.14
N ILE A 32 5.02 0.50 -3.41
CA ILE A 32 4.34 -0.42 -4.33
C ILE A 32 5.25 -1.58 -4.78
N SER A 33 6.38 -1.76 -4.13
CA SER A 33 7.34 -2.80 -4.48
C SER A 33 8.09 -3.29 -3.27
N ARG A 34 8.43 -4.57 -3.26
CA ARG A 34 9.09 -5.28 -2.16
C ARG A 34 10.24 -4.53 -1.47
N TYR A 35 11.20 -3.98 -2.22
CA TYR A 35 12.34 -3.27 -1.62
C TYR A 35 12.23 -1.75 -1.72
N ARG A 36 11.03 -1.21 -1.48
CA ARG A 36 10.81 0.25 -1.27
C ARG A 36 11.29 1.18 -2.41
N LYS A 37 11.59 0.66 -3.62
CA LYS A 37 12.11 1.46 -4.75
C LYS A 37 11.03 2.31 -5.41
N TYR A 38 9.82 1.77 -5.49
CA TYR A 38 8.71 2.41 -6.18
C TYR A 38 7.64 2.80 -5.18
N THR A 39 7.12 4.00 -5.35
CA THR A 39 5.99 4.53 -4.58
C THR A 39 4.80 4.86 -5.48
N HIS A 40 3.64 4.98 -4.85
CA HIS A 40 2.42 5.49 -5.46
C HIS A 40 1.79 6.50 -4.51
N THR A 41 1.06 7.48 -5.06
CA THR A 41 0.35 8.48 -4.29
C THR A 41 -1.12 8.47 -4.66
N LEU A 42 -1.99 8.26 -3.68
CA LEU A 42 -3.42 8.54 -3.85
C LEU A 42 -3.69 9.98 -3.44
N SER A 43 -4.57 10.63 -4.18
CA SER A 43 -5.06 11.98 -3.90
C SER A 43 -6.57 11.94 -3.73
N PHE A 44 -7.09 12.69 -2.76
CA PHE A 44 -8.48 12.66 -2.35
C PHE A 44 -9.10 14.06 -2.40
N ASP A 45 -10.25 14.17 -3.06
CA ASP A 45 -11.03 15.41 -3.12
C ASP A 45 -11.56 15.83 -1.73
N LYS A 46 -11.81 14.85 -0.86
CA LYS A 46 -12.24 15.04 0.53
C LYS A 46 -11.13 14.64 1.47
N ALA A 47 -10.89 15.48 2.47
CA ALA A 47 -9.91 15.17 3.51
C ALA A 47 -10.36 13.94 4.32
N LEU A 48 -9.40 13.06 4.58
CA LEU A 48 -9.57 11.80 5.32
C LEU A 48 -8.81 11.85 6.65
N THR A 49 -9.17 10.94 7.56
CA THR A 49 -8.34 10.59 8.71
C THR A 49 -7.19 9.66 8.29
N GLU A 50 -6.20 9.40 9.15
CA GLU A 50 -5.13 8.45 8.83
C GLU A 50 -5.70 7.05 8.58
N LYS A 51 -6.62 6.62 9.45
CA LYS A 51 -7.31 5.32 9.33
C LYS A 51 -8.09 5.20 8.02
N GLU A 52 -8.84 6.23 7.64
CA GLU A 52 -9.56 6.26 6.36
C GLU A 52 -8.58 6.21 5.18
N ALA A 53 -7.48 6.96 5.23
CA ALA A 53 -6.49 6.99 4.16
C ALA A 53 -5.74 5.66 4.00
N ILE A 54 -5.42 4.96 5.10
CA ILE A 54 -4.87 3.60 5.08
C ILE A 54 -5.85 2.62 4.42
N ILE A 55 -7.13 2.68 4.78
CA ILE A 55 -8.17 1.83 4.17
C ILE A 55 -8.26 2.05 2.65
N GLU A 56 -8.12 3.28 2.17
CA GLU A 56 -8.09 3.56 0.72
C GLU A 56 -6.84 2.97 0.04
N VAL A 57 -5.69 2.98 0.69
CA VAL A 57 -4.49 2.29 0.19
C VAL A 57 -4.69 0.78 0.15
N GLU A 58 -5.24 0.18 1.20
CA GLU A 58 -5.56 -1.25 1.26
C GLU A 58 -6.52 -1.67 0.15
N LYS A 59 -7.57 -0.87 -0.10
CA LYS A 59 -8.49 -1.09 -1.24
C LYS A 59 -7.76 -1.05 -2.57
N TRP A 60 -6.84 -0.10 -2.76
CA TRP A 60 -6.05 0.00 -3.98
C TRP A 60 -5.12 -1.21 -4.16
N LEU A 61 -4.47 -1.65 -3.08
CA LEU A 61 -3.58 -2.82 -3.06
C LEU A 61 -4.33 -4.16 -3.21
N SER A 62 -5.63 -4.18 -2.88
CA SER A 62 -6.53 -5.32 -3.08
C SER A 62 -7.01 -5.48 -4.52
N GLN A 63 -6.67 -4.54 -5.42
CA GLN A 63 -6.98 -4.68 -6.85
C GLN A 63 -5.98 -5.61 -7.54
N GLU A 64 -6.43 -6.29 -8.59
CA GLU A 64 -5.54 -7.06 -9.46
C GLU A 64 -4.38 -6.21 -9.99
N ALA A 65 -3.19 -6.82 -10.01
CA ALA A 65 -2.02 -6.25 -10.63
C ALA A 65 -2.17 -6.33 -12.15
N THR A 66 -2.20 -5.18 -12.82
CA THR A 66 -2.15 -5.13 -14.29
C THR A 66 -0.75 -5.49 -14.79
N GLU A 67 -0.65 -5.86 -16.06
CA GLU A 67 0.64 -6.08 -16.72
C GLU A 67 1.53 -4.83 -16.68
N GLU A 68 0.94 -3.64 -16.84
CA GLU A 68 1.65 -2.35 -16.73
C GLU A 68 2.23 -2.17 -15.33
N TYR A 69 1.43 -2.40 -14.29
CA TYR A 69 1.88 -2.32 -12.90
C TYR A 69 3.03 -3.30 -12.63
N TYR A 70 2.87 -4.56 -13.06
CA TYR A 70 3.92 -5.57 -12.91
C TYR A 70 5.20 -5.16 -13.63
N ASN A 71 5.11 -4.73 -14.89
CA ASN A 71 6.27 -4.33 -15.68
C ASN A 71 7.03 -3.16 -15.06
N LYS A 72 6.33 -2.26 -14.35
CA LYS A 72 6.96 -1.17 -13.61
C LYS A 72 7.81 -1.66 -12.43
N ILE A 73 7.35 -2.67 -11.70
CA ILE A 73 7.96 -3.07 -10.42
C ILE A 73 8.78 -4.35 -10.46
N LYS A 74 8.70 -5.15 -11.54
CA LYS A 74 9.26 -6.51 -11.64
C LYS A 74 10.73 -6.64 -11.27
N ASP A 75 11.55 -5.65 -11.62
CA ASP A 75 12.99 -5.65 -11.31
C ASP A 75 13.26 -5.50 -9.81
N ASN A 76 12.23 -5.16 -9.03
CA ASN A 76 12.26 -4.99 -7.59
C ASN A 76 11.47 -6.06 -6.82
N LEU A 77 11.05 -7.16 -7.46
CA LEU A 77 10.20 -8.19 -6.83
C LEU A 77 10.95 -9.47 -6.42
N PHE A 78 12.22 -9.67 -6.81
CA PHE A 78 13.00 -10.91 -6.64
C PHE A 78 12.43 -12.18 -7.31
N PHE A 79 11.14 -12.21 -7.68
CA PHE A 79 10.47 -13.34 -8.31
C PHE A 79 10.70 -13.43 -9.82
N ARG A 80 10.94 -14.65 -10.31
CA ARG A 80 10.88 -14.98 -11.73
C ARG A 80 9.41 -15.19 -12.14
N GLU A 81 8.93 -14.26 -12.96
CA GLU A 81 7.74 -14.33 -13.80
C GLU A 81 6.35 -14.22 -13.13
N TYR A 82 5.60 -13.19 -13.56
CA TYR A 82 4.18 -12.91 -13.31
C TYR A 82 3.25 -14.12 -13.51
N LYS A 83 3.62 -15.05 -14.40
CA LYS A 83 2.77 -16.16 -14.85
C LYS A 83 2.78 -17.39 -13.94
N CYS A 84 3.67 -17.45 -12.94
CA CYS A 84 3.79 -18.60 -12.04
C CYS A 84 2.59 -18.77 -11.08
N TYR A 85 1.68 -17.79 -10.98
CA TYR A 85 0.61 -17.77 -9.98
C TYR A 85 -0.73 -18.37 -10.44
N GLY A 86 -0.88 -18.81 -11.69
CA GLY A 86 -2.12 -19.43 -12.21
C GLY A 86 -3.33 -18.49 -12.32
N ASN A 87 -3.36 -17.41 -11.53
CA ASN A 87 -4.31 -16.28 -11.50
C ASN A 87 -3.54 -14.95 -11.39
N ASN A 88 -4.14 -13.84 -11.82
CA ASN A 88 -3.54 -12.51 -11.63
C ASN A 88 -3.40 -12.21 -10.12
N PRO A 89 -2.19 -11.93 -9.60
CA PRO A 89 -2.04 -11.54 -8.20
C PRO A 89 -2.67 -10.18 -7.95
N ILE A 90 -3.11 -9.91 -6.72
CA ILE A 90 -3.42 -8.54 -6.30
C ILE A 90 -2.12 -7.76 -6.05
N LYS A 91 -2.15 -6.44 -6.20
CA LYS A 91 -0.95 -5.59 -6.06
C LYS A 91 -0.25 -5.78 -4.71
N GLY A 92 -1.02 -5.97 -3.64
CA GLY A 92 -0.51 -6.20 -2.28
C GLY A 92 0.30 -7.50 -2.11
N GLU A 93 0.01 -8.54 -2.89
CA GLU A 93 0.79 -9.80 -2.86
C GLU A 93 2.25 -9.58 -3.32
N LEU A 94 2.50 -8.50 -4.07
CA LEU A 94 3.81 -8.12 -4.60
C LEU A 94 4.62 -7.25 -3.62
N LEU A 95 4.05 -6.88 -2.47
CA LEU A 95 4.73 -6.07 -1.46
C LEU A 95 5.65 -6.88 -0.56
N THR A 96 5.39 -8.17 -0.32
CA THR A 96 6.18 -9.10 0.54
C THR A 96 6.77 -8.47 1.82
N ASP A 97 7.93 -7.81 1.74
CA ASP A 97 8.64 -7.15 2.84
C ASP A 97 8.06 -5.76 3.19
N CYS A 98 7.18 -5.21 2.36
CA CYS A 98 6.48 -3.94 2.57
C CYS A 98 5.05 -4.14 3.10
N LYS A 99 4.73 -5.29 3.71
CA LYS A 99 3.39 -5.56 4.25
C LYS A 99 3.20 -5.11 5.70
N TYR A 100 4.29 -4.85 6.44
CA TYR A 100 4.19 -4.34 7.80
C TYR A 100 4.36 -2.83 7.77
N LEU A 101 3.36 -2.09 8.26
CA LEU A 101 3.41 -0.64 8.39
C LEU A 101 4.20 -0.30 9.67
N GLU A 102 5.37 0.32 9.50
CA GLU A 102 6.33 0.59 10.58
C GLU A 102 6.31 2.06 11.02
N GLU A 103 5.99 2.98 10.11
CA GLU A 103 5.90 4.40 10.42
C GLU A 103 4.89 5.12 9.50
N ILE A 104 4.23 6.13 10.05
CA ILE A 104 3.50 7.16 9.29
C ILE A 104 4.20 8.50 9.51
N THR A 105 4.73 9.06 8.43
CA THR A 105 5.44 10.35 8.47
C THR A 105 4.61 11.42 7.77
N TYR A 106 4.43 12.57 8.42
CA TYR A 106 3.82 13.75 7.81
C TYR A 106 4.88 14.54 7.04
N ILE A 107 4.80 14.55 5.72
CA ILE A 107 5.69 15.39 4.89
C ILE A 107 5.11 16.79 4.67
N SER A 108 3.81 16.96 4.89
CA SER A 108 3.15 18.26 5.02
C SER A 108 1.88 18.13 5.87
N TYR A 109 1.13 19.23 6.06
CA TYR A 109 -0.09 19.22 6.86
C TYR A 109 -1.15 18.22 6.36
N ASN A 110 -1.26 18.03 5.05
CA ASN A 110 -2.30 17.20 4.41
C ASN A 110 -1.74 15.99 3.65
N HIS A 111 -0.46 15.69 3.80
CA HIS A 111 0.23 14.62 3.07
C HIS A 111 1.05 13.74 4.01
N ILE A 112 0.72 12.46 4.04
CA ILE A 112 1.44 11.43 4.79
C ILE A 112 2.16 10.44 3.86
N THR A 113 3.24 9.85 4.38
CA THR A 113 3.95 8.74 3.75
C THR A 113 4.01 7.54 4.68
N PHE A 114 4.01 6.34 4.11
CA PHE A 114 4.25 5.11 4.85
C PHE A 114 5.70 4.68 4.75
N ASP A 115 6.30 4.30 5.88
CA ASP A 115 7.41 3.36 5.87
C ASP A 115 6.90 1.94 6.16
N CYS A 116 7.31 0.98 5.33
CA CYS A 116 6.85 -0.40 5.42
C CYS A 116 8.01 -1.38 5.36
N GLY A 117 8.12 -2.28 6.33
CA GLY A 117 9.24 -3.23 6.47
C GLY A 117 8.83 -4.59 6.95
N SER A 118 9.83 -5.44 7.20
CA SER A 118 9.70 -6.87 7.53
C SER A 118 10.37 -7.18 8.84
#